data_AF-A0A971NSN9-F1
#
_entry.id   AF-A0A971NSN9-F1
#
_cell.length_a   1.000
_cell.length_b   1.000
_cell.length_c   1.000
_cell.angle_alpha   90.00
_cell.angle_beta   90.00
_cell.angle_gamma   90.00
#
_symmetry.space_group_name_H-M   'P 1'
#
loop_
_entity.id
_entity.type
_entity.pdbx_description
1 polymer ?
#
loop_
_entity_poly.entity_id
_entity_poly.type
_entity_poly.pdbx_seq_one_letter_code
_entity_poly.pdbx_strand_id
1 'polypeptide(L)' 'MFTDYALKAISDASKIFNDPMKAIKAIFGIDIPDEQIKSLIEGVKAKVLNRADNLLNSIKKLF' A
#
# COMPACT_ATOMS: atom_id res chain seq x y z
N MET A 1 12.74 11.54 -20.01
CA MET A 1 13.30 11.73 -18.66
C MET A 1 12.25 11.76 -17.54
N PHE A 2 11.04 12.29 -17.75
CA PHE A 2 9.96 12.23 -16.74
C PHE A 2 9.19 10.89 -16.70
N THR A 3 9.15 10.19 -17.83
CA THR A 3 8.45 8.90 -17.97
C THR A 3 9.11 7.77 -17.18
N ASP A 4 10.44 7.77 -17.06
CA ASP A 4 11.18 6.76 -16.27
C ASP A 4 10.87 6.83 -14.78
N TYR A 5 10.63 8.03 -14.24
CA TYR A 5 10.35 8.20 -12.82
C TYR A 5 8.97 7.66 -12.46
N ALA A 6 7.98 7.89 -13.34
CA ALA A 6 6.64 7.32 -13.20
C ALA A 6 6.66 5.79 -13.32
N LEU A 7 7.38 5.25 -14.31
CA LEU A 7 7.56 3.80 -14.47
C LEU A 7 8.26 3.15 -13.28
N LYS A 8 9.28 3.80 -12.73
CA LYS A 8 9.98 3.33 -11.53
C LYS A 8 9.08 3.36 -10.30
N ALA A 9 8.32 4.43 -10.10
CA ALA A 9 7.35 4.54 -9.00
C ALA A 9 6.21 3.50 -9.11
N ILE A 10 5.72 3.21 -10.33
CA ILE A 10 4.69 2.18 -10.57
C ILE A 10 5.26 0.76 -10.38
N SER A 11 6.51 0.53 -10.82
CA SER A 11 7.24 -0.73 -10.59
C SER A 11 7.49 -0.96 -9.09
N ASP A 12 7.88 0.08 -8.36
CA ASP A 12 8.09 0.01 -6.91
C ASP A 12 6.76 -0.15 -6.15
N ALA A 13 5.67 0.47 -6.62
CA ALA A 13 4.34 0.24 -6.09
C ALA A 13 3.86 -1.21 -6.29
N SER A 14 4.18 -1.83 -7.42
CA SER A 14 3.87 -3.25 -7.68
C SER A 14 4.63 -4.18 -6.73
N LYS A 15 5.86 -3.81 -6.34
CA LYS A 15 6.63 -4.52 -5.31
C LYS A 15 6.02 -4.37 -3.92
N ILE A 16 5.30 -3.28 -3.62
CA ILE A 16 4.55 -3.14 -2.36
C ILE A 16 3.45 -4.21 -2.27
N PHE A 17 2.83 -4.60 -3.37
CA PHE A 17 1.79 -5.64 -3.34
C PHE A 17 2.37 -7.04 -3.12
N ASN A 18 3.53 -7.34 -3.70
CA ASN A 18 4.18 -8.65 -3.56
C ASN A 18 4.95 -8.80 -2.23
N ASP A 19 5.73 -7.79 -1.87
CA ASP A 19 6.58 -7.77 -0.68
C ASP A 19 6.51 -6.39 0.02
N PRO A 20 5.40 -6.10 0.69
CA PRO A 20 5.16 -4.79 1.30
C PRO A 20 6.23 -4.40 2.32
N MET A 21 6.81 -5.37 3.04
CA MET A 21 7.92 -5.09 3.97
C MET A 21 9.16 -4.58 3.25
N LYS A 22 9.56 -5.25 2.17
CA LYS A 22 10.78 -4.95 1.44
C LYS A 22 10.65 -3.64 0.66
N ALA A 23 9.46 -3.38 0.13
CA ALA A 23 9.17 -2.14 -0.57
C ALA A 23 9.17 -0.93 0.37
N ILE A 24 8.61 -1.05 1.58
CA ILE A 24 8.68 0.03 2.58
C ILE A 24 10.13 0.30 2.99
N LYS A 25 10.96 -0.73 3.24
CA LYS A 25 12.40 -0.56 3.52
C LYS A 25 13.15 0.13 2.36
N ALA A 26 12.83 -0.24 1.12
CA ALA A 26 13.46 0.34 -0.07
C ALA A 26 13.06 1.81 -0.32
N ILE A 27 11.82 2.19 -0.01
CA ILE A 27 11.31 3.56 -0.18
C ILE A 27 11.85 4.48 0.92
N PHE A 28 11.86 4.01 2.16
CA PHE A 28 12.27 4.83 3.30
C PHE A 28 13.79 4.85 3.52
N GLY A 29 14.54 3.84 3.05
CA GLY A 29 16.01 3.84 3.14
C GLY A 29 16.57 3.78 4.57
N ILE A 30 15.75 3.36 5.53
CA ILE A 30 16.07 3.28 6.96
C ILE A 30 15.81 1.84 7.42
N ASP A 31 16.70 1.29 8.25
CA ASP A 31 16.50 0.01 8.93
C ASP A 31 15.45 0.16 10.04
N ILE A 32 14.19 0.25 9.61
CA ILE A 32 13.04 0.26 10.51
C ILE A 32 12.81 -1.17 11.00
N PRO A 33 12.59 -1.38 12.32
CA PRO A 33 12.24 -2.69 12.86
C PRO A 33 11.02 -3.29 12.17
N ASP A 34 11.09 -4.58 11.86
CA ASP A 34 10.05 -5.30 11.10
C ASP A 34 8.65 -5.19 11.75
N GLU A 35 8.59 -5.04 13.07
CA GLU A 35 7.36 -4.91 13.84
C GLU A 35 6.58 -3.61 13.52
N GLN A 36 7.29 -2.49 13.32
CA GLN A 36 6.66 -1.22 12.93
C GLN A 36 6.15 -1.26 11.48
N ILE A 37 6.90 -1.93 10.61
CA ILE A 37 6.52 -2.10 9.20
C ILE A 37 5.26 -2.97 9.10
N LYS A 38 5.18 -4.05 9.91
CA LYS A 38 3.99 -4.90 9.97
C LYS A 38 2.75 -4.10 10.39
N SER A 39 2.86 -3.26 11.42
CA SER A 39 1.76 -2.39 11.86
C SER A 39 1.31 -1.40 10.78
N LEU A 40 2.25 -0.81 10.03
CA LEU A 40 1.96 0.03 8.87
C LEU A 40 1.20 -0.72 7.77
N ILE A 41 1.65 -1.93 7.43
CA ILE A 41 1.00 -2.78 6.42
C ILE A 41 -0.41 -3.16 6.86
N GLU A 42 -0.58 -3.56 8.11
CA GLU A 42 -1.89 -3.88 8.68
C GLU A 42 -2.81 -2.66 8.69
N GLY A 43 -2.30 -1.48 9.03
CA GLY A 43 -3.05 -0.22 8.98
C GLY A 43 -3.47 0.16 7.57
N VAL A 44 -2.59 0.01 6.56
CA VAL A 44 -2.91 0.26 5.16
C VAL A 44 -3.93 -0.76 4.65
N LYS A 45 -3.74 -2.06 4.94
CA LYS A 45 -4.72 -3.12 4.59
C LYS A 45 -6.09 -2.84 5.21
N ALA A 46 -6.13 -2.51 6.50
CA ALA A 46 -7.37 -2.18 7.20
C ALA A 46 -8.08 -0.97 6.56
N LYS A 47 -7.32 0.06 6.16
CA LYS A 47 -7.90 1.26 5.51
C LYS A 47 -8.43 0.98 4.11
N VAL A 48 -7.75 0.14 3.34
CA VAL A 48 -8.21 -0.31 2.01
C VAL A 48 -9.47 -1.17 2.15
N LEU A 49 -9.46 -2.13 3.09
CA LEU A 49 -10.61 -3.00 3.36
C LEU A 49 -11.82 -2.20 3.85
N ASN A 50 -11.62 -1.28 4.80
CA ASN A 50 -12.68 -0.39 5.30
C ASN A 50 -13.25 0.51 4.20
N ARG A 51 -12.40 0.99 3.27
CA ARG A 51 -12.86 1.76 2.11
C ARG A 51 -13.66 0.89 1.14
N ALA A 52 -13.25 -0.36 0.92
CA ALA A 52 -13.99 -1.32 0.10
C ALA A 52 -15.35 -1.65 0.73
N ASP A 53 -15.40 -1.92 2.04
CA ASP A 53 -16.65 -2.16 2.77
C ASP A 53 -17.58 -0.95 2.74
N ASN A 54 -17.06 0.26 2.94
CA ASN A 54 -17.86 1.48 2.84
C ASN A 54 -18.41 1.73 1.43
N LEU A 55 -17.62 1.43 0.40
CA LEU A 55 -18.06 1.53 -0.98
C LEU A 55 -19.16 0.51 -1.28
N LEU A 56 -18.97 -0.75 -0.88
CA LEU A 56 -19.96 -1.81 -1.02
C LEU A 56 -21.25 -1.51 -0.26
N ASN A 57 -21.14 -0.98 0.95
CA ASN A 57 -22.30 -0.59 1.76
C ASN A 57 -23.04 0.61 1.17
N SER A 58 -22.31 1.53 0.53
CA SER A 58 -22.91 2.67 -0.17
C SER A 58 -23.66 2.21 -1.43
N ILE A 59 -23.10 1.26 -2.20
CA ILE A 59 -23.79 0.64 -3.34
C ILE A 59 -25.03 -0.14 -2.86
N LYS A 60 -24.92 -0.89 -1.76
CA LYS A 60 -26.05 -1.64 -1.17
C LYS A 60 -27.18 -0.72 -0.69
N LYS A 61 -26.90 0.52 -0.30
CA LYS A 61 -27.94 1.50 0.07
C LYS A 61 -28.67 2.11 -1.13
N LEU A 62 -28.13 1.94 -2.34
CA LEU A 62 -28.72 2.47 -3.58
C LEU A 62 -29.65 1.46 -4.28
N PHE A 63 -29.74 0.22 -3.80
CA PHE A 63 -30.61 -0.84 -4.30
C PHE A 63 -31.47 -1.40 -3.16
#